data_AF-A0A4Y2J9X9-F1
#
_entry.id   AF-A0A4Y2J9X9-F1
#
_cell.length_a   1.000
_cell.length_b   1.000
_cell.length_c   1.000
_cell.angle_alpha   90.00
_cell.angle_beta   90.00
_cell.angle_gamma   90.00
#
_symmetry.space_group_name_H-M   'P 1'
#
loop_
_entity.id
_entity.type
_entity.pdbx_description
1 polymer ?
#
loop_
_entity_poly.entity_id
_entity_poly.type
_entity_poly.pdbx_seq_one_letter_code
_entity_poly.pdbx_strand_id
1 'polypeptide(L)'
;MDQYQHLCRIAGKTWGINKNIRRLLYKTVRGRTLCHGAAAWGHNMTSRLQKKLDSIQRLFLLYITGAYGTTPTAALQVVPGLQPLHLQIQQEAIYARVARARSSSNFFTVIFSPTDYESKSSGIHINPPPNFLLHNQISFAENHVDSGVKAIYTDGSKTDEGTGSAYCILENYGIIASWQGKLDGSNSVFQAEILAIRMAIEAVYYLHRPIKIWTDSLSSLMAILKPKSHHSIVREIQTILLSHKHIHLRWLKAHASYLGNECSDQLAKEAITKGKPFLLPKPLSYLKAEISFSRKNMIAKYITYTIPKTRKKYIIPTLQKLRDINYTFNDMNELQKDGKTEYRSNVIDLFSYLMRNEIADSQPLPGFHTFLQEILDANIPIGWIVNKNVKELILLSQADPKRRDQSSPSTLNESKPKKLTIAERLQTFSNPETSPEPEKEARKKTLSDPESSPTIQLKQWTNWEEAKMLLKTLPISWEKWKN
;
A
#
# COMPACT_ATOMS: atom_id res chain seq x y z
N MET A 1 -19.48 -10.51 -17.95
CA MET A 1 -18.33 -11.42 -18.19
C MET A 1 -17.30 -10.81 -19.15
N ASP A 2 -17.70 -9.81 -19.92
CA ASP A 2 -16.95 -9.30 -21.08
C ASP A 2 -15.55 -8.78 -20.74
N GLN A 3 -15.37 -8.03 -19.64
CA GLN A 3 -14.01 -7.59 -19.28
C GLN A 3 -13.06 -8.72 -18.83
N TYR A 4 -13.56 -9.92 -18.48
CA TYR A 4 -12.70 -11.10 -18.29
C TYR A 4 -12.24 -11.64 -19.64
N GLN A 5 -13.16 -11.73 -20.60
CA GLN A 5 -12.85 -12.14 -21.97
C GLN A 5 -11.87 -11.16 -22.64
N HIS A 6 -12.01 -9.85 -22.41
CA HIS A 6 -11.04 -8.85 -22.91
C HIS A 6 -9.64 -9.04 -22.32
N LEU A 7 -9.54 -9.32 -21.01
CA LEU A 7 -8.25 -9.70 -20.40
C LEU A 7 -7.69 -10.96 -21.05
N CYS A 8 -8.50 -12.00 -21.24
CA CYS A 8 -8.07 -13.23 -21.90
C CYS A 8 -7.64 -13.06 -23.37
N ARG A 9 -8.03 -11.97 -24.06
CA ARG A 9 -7.59 -11.67 -25.44
C ARG A 9 -6.17 -11.08 -25.50
N ILE A 10 -5.75 -10.35 -24.48
CA ILE A 10 -4.47 -9.63 -24.46
C ILE A 10 -3.34 -10.41 -23.78
N ALA A 11 -3.65 -11.51 -23.10
CA ALA A 11 -2.66 -12.46 -22.58
C ALA A 11 -3.28 -13.84 -22.35
N GLY A 12 -2.48 -14.89 -22.53
CA GLY A 12 -2.81 -16.27 -22.14
C GLY A 12 -2.18 -16.66 -20.80
N LYS A 13 -2.38 -17.91 -20.36
CA LYS A 13 -1.77 -18.42 -19.10
C LYS A 13 -0.23 -18.43 -19.15
N THR A 14 0.36 -18.64 -20.32
CA THR A 14 1.80 -18.79 -20.55
C THR A 14 2.41 -17.72 -21.45
N TRP A 15 1.61 -16.81 -22.01
CA TRP A 15 2.06 -15.80 -22.99
C TRP A 15 1.36 -14.45 -22.82
N GLY A 16 1.91 -13.39 -23.41
CA GLY A 16 1.39 -12.02 -23.35
C GLY A 16 1.92 -11.22 -22.16
N ILE A 17 1.11 -10.28 -21.67
CA ILE A 17 1.48 -9.31 -20.62
C ILE A 17 1.90 -9.95 -19.29
N ASN A 18 2.89 -9.32 -18.61
CA ASN A 18 3.45 -9.77 -17.33
C ASN A 18 2.38 -9.84 -16.21
N LYS A 19 2.52 -10.80 -15.29
CA LYS A 19 1.67 -11.00 -14.08
C LYS A 19 1.48 -9.71 -13.27
N ASN A 20 2.50 -8.87 -13.16
CA ASN A 20 2.42 -7.58 -12.47
C ASN A 20 1.44 -6.62 -13.15
N ILE A 21 1.45 -6.58 -14.48
CA ILE A 21 0.53 -5.75 -15.26
C ILE A 21 -0.90 -6.32 -15.17
N ARG A 22 -1.06 -7.65 -15.21
CA ARG A 22 -2.37 -8.30 -15.00
C ARG A 22 -2.97 -7.97 -13.64
N ARG A 23 -2.15 -8.03 -12.58
CA ARG A 23 -2.56 -7.63 -11.22
C ARG A 23 -2.93 -6.15 -11.16
N LEU A 24 -2.15 -5.29 -11.79
CA LEU A 24 -2.43 -3.86 -11.83
C LEU A 24 -3.79 -3.59 -12.49
N LEU A 25 -4.03 -4.18 -13.67
CA LEU A 25 -5.32 -4.09 -14.38
C LEU A 25 -6.48 -4.60 -13.53
N TYR A 26 -6.29 -5.70 -12.79
CA TYR A 26 -7.31 -6.17 -11.85
C TYR A 26 -7.60 -5.15 -10.75
N LYS A 27 -6.57 -4.57 -10.12
CA LYS A 27 -6.73 -3.56 -9.06
C LYS A 27 -7.40 -2.28 -9.57
N THR A 28 -6.99 -1.78 -10.75
CA THR A 28 -7.42 -0.47 -11.26
C THR A 28 -8.76 -0.52 -11.96
N VAL A 29 -9.03 -1.56 -12.74
CA VAL A 29 -10.27 -1.68 -13.52
C VAL A 29 -11.29 -2.50 -12.73
N ARG A 30 -11.00 -3.78 -12.50
CA ARG A 30 -12.01 -4.72 -11.97
C ARG A 30 -12.38 -4.47 -10.52
N GLY A 31 -11.39 -4.28 -9.65
CA GLY A 31 -11.64 -3.95 -8.25
C GLY A 31 -12.52 -2.71 -8.12
N ARG A 32 -12.25 -1.67 -8.92
CA ARG A 32 -13.04 -0.42 -8.93
C ARG A 32 -14.44 -0.61 -9.50
N THR A 33 -14.61 -1.34 -10.59
CA THR A 33 -15.95 -1.63 -11.15
C THR A 33 -16.81 -2.40 -10.16
N LEU A 34 -16.26 -3.41 -9.48
CA LEU A 34 -17.02 -4.24 -8.53
C LEU A 34 -17.29 -3.54 -7.20
N CYS A 35 -16.43 -2.59 -6.80
CA CYS A 35 -16.70 -1.73 -5.66
C CYS A 35 -17.65 -0.58 -5.98
N HIS A 36 -18.06 -0.41 -7.25
CA HIS A 36 -19.07 0.58 -7.60
C HIS A 36 -20.40 0.23 -6.93
N GLY A 37 -21.03 1.22 -6.31
CA GLY A 37 -22.25 1.01 -5.53
C GLY A 37 -22.06 0.24 -4.22
N ALA A 38 -20.82 -0.11 -3.81
CA ALA A 38 -20.55 -0.83 -2.57
C ALA A 38 -21.19 -0.17 -1.33
N ALA A 39 -21.34 1.15 -1.34
CA ALA A 39 -22.03 1.91 -0.30
C ALA A 39 -23.48 1.45 -0.06
N ALA A 40 -24.18 1.00 -1.10
CA ALA A 40 -25.61 0.62 -1.02
C ALA A 40 -25.82 -0.81 -0.53
N TRP A 41 -24.94 -1.76 -0.91
CA TRP A 41 -25.17 -3.19 -0.70
C TRP A 41 -24.03 -3.90 0.04
N GLY A 42 -22.88 -3.25 0.22
CA GLY A 42 -21.66 -3.87 0.72
C GLY A 42 -21.58 -4.04 2.24
N HIS A 43 -22.48 -3.41 3.01
CA HIS A 43 -22.43 -3.44 4.47
C HIS A 43 -22.83 -4.81 5.05
N ASN A 44 -23.98 -5.35 4.62
CA ASN A 44 -24.54 -6.61 5.13
C ASN A 44 -24.25 -7.77 4.17
N MET A 45 -23.01 -8.25 4.20
CA MET A 45 -22.55 -9.29 3.28
C MET A 45 -22.91 -10.71 3.75
N THR A 46 -23.90 -11.35 3.11
CA THR A 46 -24.27 -12.74 3.42
C THR A 46 -23.20 -13.74 2.94
N SER A 47 -23.12 -14.91 3.59
CA SER A 47 -22.19 -15.99 3.19
C SER A 47 -22.40 -16.45 1.73
N ARG A 48 -23.65 -16.45 1.26
CA ARG A 48 -23.99 -16.76 -0.14
C ARG A 48 -23.40 -15.73 -1.11
N LEU A 49 -23.47 -14.45 -0.77
CA LEU A 49 -22.92 -13.38 -1.60
C LEU A 49 -21.38 -13.39 -1.58
N GLN A 50 -20.76 -13.64 -0.43
CA GLN A 50 -19.30 -13.82 -0.33
C GLN A 50 -18.80 -14.92 -1.26
N LYS A 51 -19.45 -16.10 -1.24
CA LYS A 51 -19.11 -17.22 -2.15
C LYS A 51 -19.23 -16.83 -3.62
N LYS A 52 -20.27 -16.07 -4.01
CA LYS A 52 -20.41 -15.57 -5.38
C LYS A 52 -19.28 -14.61 -5.76
N LEU A 53 -18.91 -13.68 -4.88
CA LEU A 53 -17.82 -12.73 -5.10
C LEU A 53 -16.47 -13.45 -5.20
N ASP A 54 -16.24 -14.46 -4.37
CA ASP A 54 -15.04 -15.30 -4.43
C ASP A 54 -14.98 -16.09 -5.74
N SER A 55 -16.10 -16.63 -6.24
CA SER A 55 -16.16 -17.29 -7.56
C SER A 55 -15.84 -16.33 -8.70
N ILE A 56 -16.35 -15.09 -8.66
CA ILE A 56 -16.02 -14.05 -9.65
C ILE A 56 -14.53 -13.71 -9.58
N GLN A 57 -14.02 -13.44 -8.38
CA GLN A 57 -12.63 -13.08 -8.17
C GLN A 57 -11.68 -14.20 -8.62
N ARG A 58 -12.01 -15.46 -8.31
CA ARG A 58 -11.25 -16.66 -8.65
C ARG A 58 -10.87 -16.72 -10.13
N LEU A 59 -11.79 -16.40 -11.04
CA LEU A 59 -11.54 -16.39 -12.48
C LEU A 59 -10.35 -15.47 -12.83
N PHE A 60 -10.34 -14.26 -12.28
CA PHE A 60 -9.25 -13.32 -12.48
C PHE A 60 -7.96 -13.78 -11.78
N LEU A 61 -8.06 -14.37 -10.60
CA LEU A 61 -6.87 -14.80 -9.89
C LEU A 61 -6.16 -15.96 -10.60
N LEU A 62 -6.90 -16.96 -11.10
CA LEU A 62 -6.34 -18.03 -11.93
C LEU A 62 -5.65 -17.48 -13.17
N TYR A 63 -6.23 -16.44 -13.77
CA TYR A 63 -5.67 -15.78 -14.94
C TYR A 63 -4.39 -14.97 -14.63
N ILE A 64 -4.37 -14.28 -13.48
CA ILE A 64 -3.21 -13.50 -13.02
C ILE A 64 -2.05 -14.42 -12.63
N THR A 65 -2.33 -15.49 -11.88
CA THR A 65 -1.29 -16.38 -11.35
C THR A 65 -0.84 -17.43 -12.37
N GLY A 66 -1.73 -17.86 -13.26
CA GLY A 66 -1.53 -19.00 -14.15
C GLY A 66 -1.69 -20.36 -13.44
N ALA A 67 -2.18 -20.37 -12.20
CA ALA A 67 -2.29 -21.58 -11.39
C ALA A 67 -3.33 -22.58 -11.92
N TYR A 68 -3.24 -23.83 -11.45
CA TYR A 68 -4.19 -24.89 -11.79
C TYR A 68 -5.61 -24.55 -11.34
N GLY A 69 -6.60 -25.02 -12.11
CA GLY A 69 -8.02 -24.81 -11.80
C GLY A 69 -8.47 -25.42 -10.46
N THR A 70 -7.68 -26.32 -9.88
CA THR A 70 -7.90 -26.96 -8.58
C THR A 70 -7.30 -26.18 -7.40
N THR A 71 -6.48 -25.14 -7.64
CA THR A 71 -5.82 -24.38 -6.57
C THR A 71 -6.85 -23.64 -5.70
N PRO A 72 -6.82 -23.73 -4.35
CA PRO A 72 -7.79 -23.06 -3.49
C PRO A 72 -7.86 -21.54 -3.68
N THR A 73 -9.07 -20.94 -3.66
CA THR A 73 -9.25 -19.49 -3.89
C THR A 73 -8.51 -18.63 -2.86
N ALA A 74 -8.47 -19.06 -1.61
CA ALA A 74 -7.72 -18.37 -0.57
C ALA A 74 -6.22 -18.28 -0.93
N ALA A 75 -5.62 -19.36 -1.43
CA ALA A 75 -4.23 -19.34 -1.88
C ALA A 75 -4.04 -18.38 -3.06
N LEU A 76 -4.98 -18.40 -4.02
CA LEU A 76 -4.97 -17.50 -5.17
C LEU A 76 -5.13 -16.02 -4.81
N GLN A 77 -5.73 -15.68 -3.66
CA GLN A 77 -5.85 -14.31 -3.17
C GLN A 77 -4.53 -13.86 -2.52
N VAL A 78 -3.92 -14.73 -1.71
CA VAL A 78 -2.69 -14.39 -0.97
C VAL A 78 -1.48 -14.35 -1.91
N VAL A 79 -1.34 -15.27 -2.88
CA VAL A 79 -0.16 -15.34 -3.78
C VAL A 79 0.10 -13.98 -4.46
N PRO A 80 -0.87 -13.34 -5.14
CA PRO A 80 -0.67 -12.01 -5.72
C PRO A 80 -0.91 -10.87 -4.72
N GLY A 81 -1.03 -11.11 -3.42
CA GLY A 81 -1.35 -10.08 -2.42
C GLY A 81 -2.65 -9.32 -2.72
N LEU A 82 -3.67 -10.02 -3.21
CA LEU A 82 -4.98 -9.47 -3.55
C LEU A 82 -5.99 -9.81 -2.45
N GLN A 83 -6.53 -8.78 -1.81
CA GLN A 83 -7.54 -8.95 -0.77
C GLN A 83 -8.82 -9.58 -1.35
N PRO A 84 -9.51 -10.45 -0.60
CA PRO A 84 -10.83 -10.95 -0.97
C PRO A 84 -11.79 -9.82 -1.34
N LEU A 85 -12.51 -10.01 -2.43
CA LEU A 85 -13.34 -8.96 -3.01
C LEU A 85 -14.44 -8.49 -2.05
N HIS A 86 -15.08 -9.40 -1.33
CA HIS A 86 -16.14 -9.07 -0.38
C HIS A 86 -15.68 -8.10 0.72
N LEU A 87 -14.41 -8.17 1.11
CA LEU A 87 -13.84 -7.27 2.12
C LEU A 87 -13.49 -5.91 1.56
N GLN A 88 -12.99 -5.84 0.32
CA GLN A 88 -12.78 -4.55 -0.36
C GLN A 88 -14.10 -3.77 -0.42
N ILE A 89 -15.19 -4.48 -0.75
CA ILE A 89 -16.53 -3.94 -0.84
C ILE A 89 -17.05 -3.50 0.54
N GLN A 90 -16.87 -4.33 1.58
CA GLN A 90 -17.21 -3.96 2.95
C GLN A 90 -16.45 -2.72 3.43
N GLN A 91 -15.16 -2.61 3.13
CA GLN A 91 -14.33 -1.46 3.50
C GLN A 91 -14.82 -0.16 2.83
N GLU A 92 -15.12 -0.20 1.54
CA GLU A 92 -15.70 0.94 0.82
C GLU A 92 -17.11 1.29 1.34
N ALA A 93 -17.91 0.28 1.71
CA ALA A 93 -19.22 0.49 2.33
C ALA A 93 -19.11 1.15 3.70
N ILE A 94 -18.19 0.71 4.55
CA ILE A 94 -17.94 1.28 5.88
C ILE A 94 -17.44 2.71 5.76
N TYR A 95 -16.45 2.95 4.90
CA TYR A 95 -15.99 4.30 4.62
C TYR A 95 -17.15 5.19 4.16
N ALA A 96 -18.03 4.70 3.29
CA ALA A 96 -19.21 5.44 2.87
C ALA A 96 -20.18 5.73 4.04
N ARG A 97 -20.47 4.76 4.88
CA ARG A 97 -21.38 4.91 6.03
C ARG A 97 -20.85 5.93 7.04
N VAL A 98 -19.57 5.83 7.39
CA VAL A 98 -18.94 6.70 8.39
C VAL A 98 -18.69 8.10 7.82
N ALA A 99 -18.04 8.20 6.65
CA ALA A 99 -17.61 9.49 6.10
C ALA A 99 -18.73 10.26 5.38
N ARG A 100 -19.67 9.56 4.73
CA ARG A 100 -20.73 10.21 3.92
C ARG A 100 -22.10 10.17 4.59
N ALA A 101 -22.54 8.99 5.04
CA ALA A 101 -23.84 8.85 5.71
C ALA A 101 -23.81 9.24 7.20
N ARG A 102 -22.64 9.61 7.73
CA ARG A 102 -22.43 10.05 9.12
C ARG A 102 -23.05 9.09 10.14
N SER A 103 -22.96 7.79 9.86
CA SER A 103 -23.52 6.72 10.69
C SER A 103 -22.41 5.83 11.24
N SER A 104 -22.55 5.40 12.50
CA SER A 104 -21.60 4.47 13.10
C SER A 104 -21.59 3.13 12.37
N SER A 105 -20.41 2.53 12.29
CA SER A 105 -20.23 1.24 11.66
C SER A 105 -19.21 0.42 12.43
N ASN A 106 -19.48 -0.86 12.56
CA ASN A 106 -18.51 -1.83 13.02
C ASN A 106 -17.77 -2.45 11.84
N PHE A 107 -16.51 -2.77 12.03
CA PHE A 107 -15.76 -3.68 11.18
C PHE A 107 -14.96 -4.61 12.09
N PHE A 108 -15.32 -5.90 12.05
CA PHE A 108 -14.84 -6.87 13.04
C PHE A 108 -15.13 -6.37 14.47
N THR A 109 -14.10 -6.14 15.28
CA THR A 109 -14.20 -5.71 16.67
C THR A 109 -14.04 -4.20 16.84
N VAL A 110 -13.74 -3.45 15.77
CA VAL A 110 -13.52 -2.01 15.82
C VAL A 110 -14.82 -1.29 15.48
N ILE A 111 -15.17 -0.31 16.31
CA ILE A 111 -16.32 0.58 16.10
C ILE A 111 -15.79 1.91 15.57
N PHE A 112 -16.30 2.33 14.42
CA PHE A 112 -16.00 3.61 13.81
C PHE A 112 -17.14 4.58 14.13
N SER A 113 -16.88 5.56 14.98
CA SER A 113 -17.81 6.65 15.22
C SER A 113 -17.62 7.75 14.18
N PRO A 114 -18.67 8.26 13.53
CA PRO A 114 -18.55 9.36 12.58
C PRO A 114 -18.02 10.65 13.22
N THR A 115 -18.30 10.89 14.51
CA THR A 115 -17.85 12.08 15.25
C THR A 115 -16.33 12.19 15.34
N ASP A 116 -15.63 11.07 15.30
CA ASP A 116 -14.17 11.02 15.41
C ASP A 116 -13.50 11.54 14.14
N TYR A 117 -14.24 11.63 13.02
CA TYR A 117 -13.70 11.98 11.72
C TYR A 117 -14.34 13.23 11.15
N GLU A 118 -13.53 13.96 10.36
CA GLU A 118 -13.99 15.12 9.60
C GLU A 118 -15.23 14.82 8.78
N SER A 119 -16.20 15.73 8.84
CA SER A 119 -17.32 15.75 7.92
C SER A 119 -16.96 16.59 6.70
N LYS A 120 -17.29 16.08 5.51
CA LYS A 120 -17.25 16.94 4.32
C LYS A 120 -18.42 17.91 4.42
N SER A 121 -18.14 19.20 4.35
CA SER A 121 -19.19 20.19 4.25
C SER A 121 -19.90 20.01 2.88
N SER A 122 -21.11 19.48 2.91
CA SER A 122 -22.00 19.33 1.76
C SER A 122 -23.05 20.45 1.76
N GLY A 123 -23.31 21.04 0.60
CA GLY A 123 -24.31 22.09 0.43
C GLY A 123 -23.93 23.07 -0.67
N ILE A 124 -24.89 23.35 -1.56
CA ILE A 124 -24.88 24.41 -2.58
C ILE A 124 -25.02 25.81 -1.93
N HIS A 125 -25.15 25.88 -0.59
CA HIS A 125 -25.53 27.08 0.15
C HIS A 125 -24.50 28.21 0.21
N ILE A 126 -23.36 28.07 -0.46
CA ILE A 126 -22.55 29.22 -0.84
C ILE A 126 -22.18 28.95 -2.30
N ASN A 127 -23.02 29.40 -3.24
CA ASN A 127 -22.43 29.84 -4.49
C ASN A 127 -21.36 30.84 -4.07
N PRO A 128 -20.07 30.60 -4.35
CA PRO A 128 -19.07 31.61 -4.06
C PRO A 128 -19.61 32.90 -4.68
N PRO A 129 -19.66 34.02 -3.93
CA PRO A 129 -20.18 35.26 -4.48
C PRO A 129 -19.52 35.49 -5.84
N PRO A 130 -20.20 36.11 -6.82
CA PRO A 130 -19.64 36.37 -8.15
C PRO A 130 -18.21 36.97 -8.10
N ASN A 131 -17.91 37.63 -6.97
CA ASN A 131 -16.63 38.18 -6.56
C ASN A 131 -15.98 37.38 -5.40
N PHE A 132 -15.58 36.12 -5.62
CA PHE A 132 -14.69 35.40 -4.70
C PHE A 132 -13.28 36.03 -4.77
N LEU A 133 -13.10 37.16 -4.09
CA LEU A 133 -11.93 38.05 -4.19
C LEU A 133 -10.82 37.72 -3.18
N LEU A 134 -10.72 36.47 -2.72
CA LEU A 134 -9.60 36.09 -1.85
C LEU A 134 -8.24 36.22 -2.55
N HIS A 135 -8.22 36.25 -3.90
CA HIS A 135 -7.01 36.54 -4.67
C HIS A 135 -6.36 37.89 -4.32
N ASN A 136 -7.11 38.87 -3.81
CA ASN A 136 -6.55 40.15 -3.38
C ASN A 136 -5.97 40.10 -1.96
N GLN A 137 -6.42 39.13 -1.15
CA GLN A 137 -5.97 38.95 0.22
C GLN A 137 -4.83 37.94 0.34
N ILE A 138 -4.69 37.03 -0.61
CA ILE A 138 -3.66 35.99 -0.63
C ILE A 138 -2.63 36.31 -1.71
N SER A 139 -1.35 36.37 -1.33
CA SER A 139 -0.24 36.58 -2.29
C SER A 139 0.82 35.51 -2.14
N PHE A 140 1.38 35.10 -3.28
CA PHE A 140 2.48 34.14 -3.41
C PHE A 140 3.82 34.79 -3.76
N ALA A 141 3.85 36.12 -3.86
CA ALA A 141 5.08 36.82 -4.19
C ALA A 141 6.07 36.76 -3.03
N GLU A 142 7.33 36.41 -3.32
CA GLU A 142 8.44 36.37 -2.37
C GLU A 142 8.95 37.80 -2.04
N ASN A 143 8.04 38.66 -1.57
CA ASN A 143 8.35 40.05 -1.20
C ASN A 143 8.48 40.21 0.32
N HIS A 144 8.88 39.15 1.02
CA HIS A 144 9.12 39.22 2.46
C HIS A 144 10.41 40.01 2.70
N VAL A 145 10.30 41.06 3.50
CA VAL A 145 11.43 41.82 4.02
C VAL A 145 11.26 41.82 5.53
N ASP A 146 12.23 41.27 6.23
CA ASP A 146 12.27 41.33 7.68
C ASP A 146 12.64 42.75 8.12
N SER A 147 11.62 43.59 8.30
CA SER A 147 11.78 44.99 8.65
C SER A 147 11.67 45.24 10.16
N GLY A 148 11.64 44.18 10.99
CA GLY A 148 11.38 44.27 12.43
C GLY A 148 9.95 44.72 12.80
N VAL A 149 9.11 45.00 11.81
CA VAL A 149 7.71 45.41 11.98
C VAL A 149 6.89 44.21 12.44
N LYS A 150 5.89 44.48 13.27
CA LYS A 150 4.94 43.48 13.77
C LYS A 150 4.40 42.58 12.65
N ALA A 151 4.72 41.29 12.71
CA ALA A 151 4.34 40.28 11.74
C ALA A 151 3.90 38.99 12.44
N ILE A 152 3.02 38.24 11.79
CA ILE A 152 2.44 37.01 12.33
C ILE A 152 2.87 35.86 11.46
N TYR A 153 3.35 34.78 12.09
CA TYR A 153 3.84 33.58 11.42
C TYR A 153 3.09 32.37 11.96
N THR A 154 2.80 31.43 11.09
CA THR A 154 2.02 30.22 11.41
C THR A 154 2.74 29.00 10.90
N ASP A 155 2.71 27.91 11.67
CA ASP A 155 3.23 26.62 11.21
C ASP A 155 2.48 25.44 11.85
N GLY A 156 2.56 24.28 11.20
CA GLY A 156 2.05 23.01 11.68
C GLY A 156 3.06 21.89 11.53
N SER A 157 3.33 21.19 12.63
CA SER A 157 4.31 20.11 12.69
C SER A 157 3.68 18.74 12.89
N LYS A 158 4.28 17.72 12.28
CA LYS A 158 3.94 16.32 12.47
C LYS A 158 5.21 15.50 12.68
N THR A 159 5.25 14.75 13.75
CA THR A 159 6.29 13.76 14.04
C THR A 159 5.64 12.43 14.41
N ASP A 160 6.46 11.41 14.67
CA ASP A 160 5.98 10.12 15.19
C ASP A 160 5.40 10.25 16.62
N GLU A 161 5.82 11.28 17.36
CA GLU A 161 5.36 11.55 18.73
C GLU A 161 4.00 12.25 18.78
N GLY A 162 3.62 12.98 17.72
CA GLY A 162 2.34 13.65 17.66
C GLY A 162 2.23 14.73 16.59
N THR A 163 1.23 15.58 16.76
CA THR A 163 0.93 16.67 15.83
C THR A 163 0.79 17.97 16.62
N GLY A 164 1.43 19.04 16.16
CA GLY A 164 1.41 20.34 16.82
C GLY A 164 1.10 21.45 15.84
N SER A 165 0.42 22.49 16.30
CA SER A 165 0.01 23.65 15.51
C SER A 165 0.37 24.90 16.30
N ALA A 166 0.93 25.93 15.65
CA ALA A 166 1.33 27.14 16.34
C ALA A 166 1.26 28.39 15.48
N TYR A 167 1.10 29.54 16.14
CA TYR A 167 1.44 30.82 15.55
C TYR A 167 2.28 31.63 16.53
N CYS A 168 3.08 32.55 16.01
CA CYS A 168 3.74 33.59 16.79
C CYS A 168 3.56 34.96 16.16
N ILE A 169 3.51 35.97 17.02
CA ILE A 169 3.54 37.37 16.66
C ILE A 169 4.91 37.90 17.03
N LEU A 170 5.67 38.32 16.03
CA LEU A 170 7.02 38.83 16.16
C LEU A 170 7.01 40.36 16.00
N GLU A 171 7.69 41.07 16.89
CA GLU A 171 7.90 42.52 16.81
C GLU A 171 9.30 42.83 17.35
N ASN A 172 10.08 43.64 16.63
CA ASN A 172 11.50 43.92 16.96
C ASN A 172 12.33 42.65 17.21
N TYR A 173 12.15 41.62 16.37
CA TYR A 173 12.82 40.31 16.46
C TYR A 173 12.52 39.50 17.74
N GLY A 174 11.55 39.93 18.56
CA GLY A 174 11.09 39.21 19.75
C GLY A 174 9.67 38.67 19.58
N ILE A 175 9.40 37.49 20.15
CA ILE A 175 8.04 36.94 20.21
C ILE A 175 7.26 37.70 21.30
N ILE A 176 6.27 38.48 20.90
CA ILE A 176 5.41 39.24 21.83
C ILE A 176 4.14 38.49 22.23
N ALA A 177 3.71 37.53 21.40
CA ALA A 177 2.59 36.63 21.69
C ALA A 177 2.73 35.36 20.86
N SER A 178 2.25 34.24 21.40
CA SER A 178 2.20 32.97 20.68
C SER A 178 1.03 32.12 21.11
N TRP A 179 0.71 31.12 20.30
CA TRP A 179 -0.23 30.06 20.62
C TRP A 179 0.34 28.72 20.19
N GLN A 180 0.10 27.69 21.00
CA GLN A 180 0.55 26.32 20.77
C GLN A 180 -0.60 25.35 21.06
N GLY A 181 -1.11 24.72 20.00
CA GLY A 181 -2.14 23.69 20.05
C GLY A 181 -1.55 22.29 19.88
N LYS A 182 -1.78 21.43 20.85
CA LYS A 182 -1.47 20.00 20.79
C LYS A 182 -2.62 19.26 20.13
N LEU A 183 -2.37 18.64 18.98
CA LEU A 183 -3.33 17.82 18.24
C LEU A 183 -3.07 16.32 18.48
N ASP A 184 -4.04 15.49 18.09
CA ASP A 184 -3.91 14.05 18.23
C ASP A 184 -2.86 13.49 17.23
N GLY A 185 -2.23 12.38 17.61
CA GLY A 185 -1.26 11.65 16.76
C GLY A 185 -1.86 11.10 15.47
N SER A 186 -3.19 11.11 15.29
CA SER A 186 -3.86 10.76 14.04
C SER A 186 -4.12 11.94 13.10
N ASN A 187 -3.98 13.19 13.58
CA ASN A 187 -4.14 14.38 12.74
C ASN A 187 -2.99 14.51 11.73
N SER A 188 -3.28 15.19 10.62
CA SER A 188 -2.31 15.43 9.54
C SER A 188 -1.58 16.77 9.68
N VAL A 189 -0.40 16.91 9.06
CA VAL A 189 0.32 18.20 8.93
C VAL A 189 -0.61 19.27 8.39
N PHE A 190 -1.32 18.98 7.30
CA PHE A 190 -2.26 19.91 6.66
C PHE A 190 -3.33 20.44 7.63
N GLN A 191 -3.84 19.61 8.53
CA GLN A 191 -4.81 20.05 9.54
C GLN A 191 -4.16 20.97 10.58
N ALA A 192 -2.93 20.69 10.98
CA ALA A 192 -2.19 21.52 11.92
C ALA A 192 -1.89 22.90 11.34
N GLU A 193 -1.49 22.94 10.07
CA GLU A 193 -1.19 24.14 9.31
C GLU A 193 -2.42 25.04 9.15
N ILE A 194 -3.54 24.45 8.73
CA ILE A 194 -4.77 25.21 8.54
C ILE A 194 -5.36 25.70 9.85
N LEU A 195 -5.18 24.94 10.94
CA LEU A 195 -5.55 25.36 12.27
C LEU A 195 -4.68 26.54 12.74
N ALA A 196 -3.37 26.51 12.47
CA ALA A 196 -2.46 27.60 12.83
C ALA A 196 -2.89 28.91 12.17
N ILE A 197 -3.23 28.87 10.87
CA ILE A 197 -3.79 30.01 10.14
C ILE A 197 -5.10 30.49 10.77
N ARG A 198 -6.03 29.58 11.08
CA ARG A 198 -7.30 29.95 11.72
C ARG A 198 -7.07 30.66 13.05
N MET A 199 -6.23 30.10 13.92
CA MET A 199 -5.95 30.68 15.24
C MET A 199 -5.24 32.03 15.14
N ALA A 200 -4.34 32.20 14.16
CA ALA A 200 -3.69 33.48 13.90
C ALA A 200 -4.69 34.56 13.44
N ILE A 201 -5.66 34.19 12.58
CA ILE A 201 -6.75 35.09 12.16
C ILE A 201 -7.63 35.47 13.36
N GLU A 202 -8.01 34.50 14.20
CA GLU A 202 -8.81 34.75 15.41
C GLU A 202 -8.09 35.71 16.37
N ALA A 203 -6.76 35.59 16.52
CA ALA A 203 -5.95 36.45 17.38
C ALA A 203 -5.94 37.93 16.94
N VAL A 204 -6.21 38.20 15.66
CA VAL A 204 -6.23 39.55 15.10
C VAL A 204 -7.60 40.02 14.64
N TYR A 205 -8.63 39.23 14.92
CA TYR A 205 -9.99 39.45 14.42
C TYR A 205 -10.51 40.87 14.71
N TYR A 206 -10.23 41.40 15.89
CA TYR A 206 -10.70 42.73 16.32
C TYR A 206 -9.79 43.89 15.90
N LEU A 207 -8.67 43.62 15.23
CA LEU A 207 -7.69 44.64 14.84
C LEU A 207 -8.06 45.20 13.47
N HIS A 208 -8.68 46.38 13.44
CA HIS A 208 -9.16 47.05 12.23
C HIS A 208 -8.04 47.78 11.45
N ARG A 209 -6.90 47.12 11.24
CA ARG A 209 -5.75 47.65 10.48
C ARG A 209 -5.24 46.60 9.48
N PRO A 210 -4.51 46.98 8.43
CA PRO A 210 -3.91 46.02 7.51
C PRO A 210 -2.97 45.06 8.24
N ILE A 211 -3.23 43.76 8.17
CA ILE A 211 -2.45 42.72 8.87
C ILE A 211 -1.99 41.68 7.87
N LYS A 212 -0.72 41.28 8.00
CA LYS A 212 -0.11 40.22 7.21
C LYS A 212 0.15 39.01 8.10
N ILE A 213 -0.41 37.88 7.71
CA ILE A 213 -0.12 36.56 8.31
C ILE A 213 0.68 35.78 7.28
N TRP A 214 1.83 35.30 7.71
CA TRP A 214 2.82 34.60 6.91
C TRP A 214 2.74 33.10 7.20
N THR A 215 2.70 32.30 6.14
CA THR A 215 2.72 30.83 6.20
C THR A 215 3.58 30.29 5.06
N ASP A 216 4.34 29.23 5.31
CA ASP A 216 5.04 28.49 4.26
C ASP A 216 4.19 27.34 3.67
N SER A 217 3.01 27.10 4.24
CA SER A 217 2.07 26.06 3.82
C SER A 217 1.33 26.40 2.53
N LEU A 218 2.00 26.20 1.39
CA LEU A 218 1.42 26.40 0.05
C LEU A 218 0.11 25.58 -0.11
N SER A 219 0.09 24.37 0.45
CA SER A 219 -1.08 23.48 0.40
C SER A 219 -2.31 24.10 1.10
N SER A 220 -2.11 24.75 2.25
CA SER A 220 -3.16 25.44 3.00
C SER A 220 -3.69 26.65 2.26
N LEU A 221 -2.81 27.48 1.69
CA LEU A 221 -3.21 28.64 0.88
C LEU A 221 -3.99 28.23 -0.37
N MET A 222 -3.55 27.19 -1.08
CA MET A 222 -4.25 26.65 -2.25
C MET A 222 -5.62 26.07 -1.87
N ALA A 223 -5.74 25.44 -0.71
CA ALA A 223 -7.03 24.97 -0.20
C ALA A 223 -7.98 26.15 0.11
N ILE A 224 -7.49 27.23 0.69
CA ILE A 224 -8.26 28.46 1.00
C ILE A 224 -8.67 29.19 -0.28
N LEU A 225 -7.84 29.22 -1.32
CA LEU A 225 -8.21 29.80 -2.61
C LEU A 225 -9.25 28.99 -3.38
N LYS A 226 -9.46 27.71 -3.05
CA LYS A 226 -10.44 26.88 -3.73
C LYS A 226 -11.86 27.29 -3.33
N PRO A 227 -12.69 27.90 -4.22
CA PRO A 227 -13.97 28.47 -3.82
C PRO A 227 -14.97 27.43 -3.28
N LYS A 228 -14.86 26.19 -3.77
CA LYS A 228 -15.70 25.05 -3.36
C LYS A 228 -14.88 24.04 -2.57
N SER A 229 -14.25 24.48 -1.48
CA SER A 229 -13.60 23.56 -0.54
C SER A 229 -14.66 22.74 0.23
N HIS A 230 -14.33 21.51 0.58
CA HIS A 230 -15.17 20.62 1.40
C HIS A 230 -14.68 20.52 2.85
N HIS A 231 -13.58 21.18 3.18
CA HIS A 231 -12.99 21.17 4.51
C HIS A 231 -13.62 22.28 5.36
N SER A 232 -14.09 21.95 6.57
CA SER A 232 -14.82 22.89 7.43
C SER A 232 -13.98 24.11 7.82
N ILE A 233 -12.79 23.89 8.38
CA ILE A 233 -11.88 24.98 8.77
C ILE A 233 -11.54 25.90 7.59
N VAL A 234 -11.34 25.35 6.39
CA VAL A 234 -11.11 26.16 5.19
C VAL A 234 -12.29 27.10 4.92
N ARG A 235 -13.52 26.61 5.03
CA ARG A 235 -14.72 27.45 4.84
C ARG A 235 -14.86 28.53 5.90
N GLU A 236 -14.51 28.22 7.14
CA GLU A 236 -14.48 29.19 8.23
C GLU A 236 -13.45 30.29 7.92
N ILE A 237 -12.22 29.91 7.55
CA ILE A 237 -11.18 30.87 7.13
C ILE A 237 -11.66 31.72 5.95
N GLN A 238 -12.21 31.10 4.90
CA GLN A 238 -12.76 31.81 3.75
C GLN A 238 -13.82 32.84 4.17
N THR A 239 -14.73 32.46 5.07
CA THR A 239 -15.80 33.34 5.56
C THR A 239 -15.23 34.52 6.35
N ILE A 240 -14.24 34.28 7.22
CA ILE A 240 -13.60 35.33 8.02
C ILE A 240 -12.81 36.29 7.12
N LEU A 241 -12.05 35.77 6.15
CA LEU A 241 -11.29 36.60 5.22
C LEU A 241 -12.21 37.49 4.37
N LEU A 242 -13.33 36.95 3.88
CA LEU A 242 -14.30 37.72 3.10
C LEU A 242 -14.95 38.86 3.90
N SER A 243 -15.17 38.68 5.20
CA SER A 243 -15.69 39.74 6.08
C SER A 243 -14.60 40.72 6.54
N HIS A 244 -13.33 40.29 6.60
CA HIS A 244 -12.20 41.08 7.09
C HIS A 244 -11.17 41.37 5.98
N LYS A 245 -11.51 42.28 5.07
CA LYS A 245 -10.68 42.63 3.90
C LYS A 245 -9.26 43.13 4.21
N HIS A 246 -9.03 43.57 5.45
CA HIS A 246 -7.73 44.07 5.93
C HIS A 246 -6.76 42.95 6.36
N ILE A 247 -7.24 41.71 6.49
CA ILE A 247 -6.40 40.55 6.80
C ILE A 247 -5.89 39.96 5.49
N HIS A 248 -4.57 39.81 5.41
CA HIS A 248 -3.87 39.32 4.24
C HIS A 248 -3.03 38.09 4.59
N LEU A 249 -3.20 37.01 3.84
CA LEU A 249 -2.31 35.85 3.91
C LEU A 249 -1.18 36.00 2.90
N ARG A 250 0.02 35.65 3.31
CA ARG A 250 1.22 35.74 2.47
C ARG A 250 1.97 34.42 2.56
N TRP A 251 2.31 33.89 1.39
CA TRP A 251 3.20 32.75 1.32
C TRP A 251 4.64 33.20 1.56
N LEU A 252 5.40 32.38 2.27
CA LEU A 252 6.84 32.49 2.38
C LEU A 252 7.49 31.15 2.05
N LYS A 253 8.75 31.16 1.65
CA LYS A 253 9.48 29.94 1.36
C LYS A 253 9.93 29.26 2.65
N ALA A 254 9.57 27.99 2.81
CA ALA A 254 10.06 27.16 3.91
C ALA A 254 11.60 27.10 3.91
N HIS A 255 12.19 27.04 5.11
CA HIS A 255 13.64 26.89 5.32
C HIS A 255 14.53 27.98 4.67
N ALA A 256 13.99 29.19 4.50
CA ALA A 256 14.73 30.35 4.01
C ALA A 256 15.30 31.23 5.14
N SER A 257 15.43 30.68 6.35
CA SER A 257 15.96 31.34 7.55
C SER A 257 15.27 32.65 7.96
N TYR A 258 13.96 32.74 7.75
CA TYR A 258 13.15 33.81 8.31
C TYR A 258 12.90 33.55 9.79
N LEU A 259 13.39 34.43 10.66
CA LEU A 259 13.30 34.28 12.12
C LEU A 259 11.88 33.95 12.58
N GLY A 260 10.89 34.69 12.10
CA GLY A 260 9.49 34.46 12.47
C GLY A 260 8.95 33.08 12.07
N ASN A 261 9.37 32.56 10.91
CA ASN A 261 8.96 31.23 10.46
C ASN A 261 9.65 30.13 11.28
N GLU A 262 10.93 30.30 11.57
CA GLU A 262 11.69 29.38 12.43
C GLU A 262 11.11 29.35 13.85
N CYS A 263 10.70 30.51 14.38
CA CYS A 263 10.00 30.60 15.66
C CYS A 263 8.68 29.84 15.64
N SER A 264 7.83 30.00 14.61
CA SER A 264 6.56 29.27 14.54
C SER A 264 6.78 27.75 14.37
N ASP A 265 7.78 27.31 13.60
CA ASP A 265 8.12 25.90 13.44
C ASP A 265 8.61 25.26 14.74
N GLN A 266 9.50 25.96 15.46
CA GLN A 266 9.93 25.53 16.77
C GLN A 266 8.76 25.43 17.75
N LEU A 267 7.86 26.42 17.76
CA LEU A 267 6.67 26.40 18.60
C LEU A 267 5.70 25.26 18.24
N ALA A 268 5.54 24.95 16.95
CA ALA A 268 4.69 23.86 16.49
C ALA A 268 5.25 22.50 16.90
N LYS A 269 6.57 22.32 16.85
CA LYS A 269 7.25 21.11 17.38
C LYS A 269 7.09 21.00 18.89
N GLU A 270 7.30 22.09 19.62
CA GLU A 270 7.11 22.11 21.07
C GLU A 270 5.64 21.89 21.49
N ALA A 271 4.69 22.30 20.65
CA ALA A 271 3.27 22.12 20.92
C ALA A 271 2.88 20.63 21.08
N ILE A 272 3.63 19.70 20.49
CA ILE A 272 3.40 18.25 20.62
C ILE A 272 3.48 17.81 22.09
N THR A 273 4.40 18.40 22.86
CA THR A 273 4.63 18.03 24.26
C THR A 273 4.03 19.05 25.24
N LYS A 274 4.22 20.34 24.98
CA LYS A 274 3.86 21.46 25.87
C LYS A 274 2.57 22.19 25.48
N GLY A 275 2.06 21.96 24.28
CA GLY A 275 0.89 22.67 23.75
C GLY A 275 -0.40 22.35 24.49
N LYS A 276 -1.36 23.27 24.43
CA LYS A 276 -2.70 23.03 25.01
C LYS A 276 -3.45 22.02 24.15
N PRO A 277 -4.06 20.96 24.72
CA PRO A 277 -4.84 20.00 23.95
C PRO A 277 -5.95 20.70 23.15
N PHE A 278 -5.97 20.45 21.85
CA PHE A 278 -6.99 20.95 20.93
C PHE A 278 -7.63 19.75 20.22
N LEU A 279 -8.93 19.54 20.48
CA LEU A 279 -9.64 18.40 19.92
C LEU A 279 -10.05 18.69 18.48
N LEU A 280 -9.40 18.03 17.53
CA LEU A 280 -9.74 18.10 16.11
C LEU A 280 -10.12 16.72 15.57
N PRO A 281 -11.25 16.59 14.83
CA PRO A 281 -11.61 15.33 14.19
C PRO A 281 -10.49 14.81 13.28
N LYS A 282 -10.32 13.50 13.27
CA LYS A 282 -9.33 12.80 12.47
C LYS A 282 -9.63 12.97 10.98
N PRO A 283 -8.60 13.07 10.12
CA PRO A 283 -8.84 13.28 8.70
C PRO A 283 -9.43 12.03 8.05
N LEU A 284 -10.23 12.20 6.99
CA LEU A 284 -10.81 11.07 6.27
C LEU A 284 -9.77 10.12 5.65
N SER A 285 -8.55 10.61 5.41
CA SER A 285 -7.40 9.80 5.02
C SER A 285 -7.00 8.81 6.13
N TYR A 286 -7.06 9.23 7.40
CA TYR A 286 -6.79 8.38 8.55
C TYR A 286 -7.86 7.28 8.68
N LEU A 287 -9.14 7.62 8.55
CA LEU A 287 -10.24 6.61 8.51
C LEU A 287 -9.95 5.53 7.45
N LYS A 288 -9.58 5.96 6.24
CA LYS A 288 -9.26 5.04 5.15
C LYS A 288 -8.03 4.18 5.46
N ALA A 289 -7.01 4.75 6.10
CA ALA A 289 -5.83 4.04 6.54
C ALA A 289 -6.16 3.01 7.62
N GLU A 290 -7.00 3.33 8.60
CA GLU A 290 -7.40 2.46 9.70
C GLU A 290 -8.26 1.27 9.24
N ILE A 291 -9.23 1.54 8.35
CA ILE A 291 -10.01 0.51 7.65
C ILE A 291 -9.08 -0.42 6.84
N SER A 292 -8.00 0.13 6.27
CA SER A 292 -6.99 -0.61 5.50
C SER A 292 -5.94 -1.31 6.37
N PHE A 293 -5.60 -0.81 7.56
CA PHE A 293 -4.65 -1.46 8.48
C PHE A 293 -5.18 -2.84 8.92
N SER A 294 -6.49 -2.93 9.11
CA SER A 294 -7.21 -4.20 9.32
C SER A 294 -6.99 -5.24 8.20
N ARG A 295 -6.58 -4.82 6.99
CA ARG A 295 -6.25 -5.69 5.85
C ARG A 295 -4.91 -6.43 6.03
N LYS A 296 -3.87 -5.76 6.55
CA LYS A 296 -2.52 -6.35 6.70
C LYS A 296 -2.53 -7.47 7.74
N ASN A 297 -3.18 -7.24 8.88
CA ASN A 297 -3.39 -8.25 9.93
C ASN A 297 -4.19 -9.47 9.42
N MET A 298 -4.97 -9.28 8.35
CA MET A 298 -5.81 -10.32 7.79
C MET A 298 -5.14 -11.11 6.67
N ILE A 299 -4.15 -10.57 5.94
CA ILE A 299 -3.26 -11.37 5.09
C ILE A 299 -2.52 -12.42 5.94
N ALA A 300 -2.05 -12.03 7.14
CA ALA A 300 -1.51 -12.97 8.12
C ALA A 300 -2.56 -14.02 8.55
N LYS A 301 -3.83 -13.60 8.77
CA LYS A 301 -4.95 -14.53 9.01
C LYS A 301 -5.19 -15.49 7.82
N TYR A 302 -5.00 -15.08 6.57
CA TYR A 302 -5.13 -15.95 5.40
C TYR A 302 -3.97 -16.93 5.21
N ILE A 303 -2.73 -16.54 5.54
CA ILE A 303 -1.62 -17.49 5.70
C ILE A 303 -2.01 -18.55 6.74
N THR A 304 -2.63 -18.15 7.86
CA THR A 304 -3.07 -19.12 8.88
C THR A 304 -4.14 -20.12 8.40
N TYR A 305 -4.86 -19.88 7.30
CA TYR A 305 -5.80 -20.87 6.73
C TYR A 305 -5.10 -21.94 5.89
N THR A 306 -3.90 -21.64 5.38
CA THR A 306 -3.11 -22.60 4.58
C THR A 306 -2.30 -23.58 5.43
N ILE A 307 -2.24 -23.35 6.75
CA ILE A 307 -1.43 -24.12 7.69
C ILE A 307 -2.27 -24.74 8.83
N PRO A 308 -1.82 -25.85 9.45
CA PRO A 308 -2.53 -26.46 10.57
C PRO A 308 -2.74 -25.49 11.74
N LYS A 309 -3.91 -25.54 12.40
CA LYS A 309 -4.27 -24.66 13.53
C LYS A 309 -3.22 -24.64 14.65
N THR A 310 -2.60 -25.79 14.94
CA THR A 310 -1.56 -25.97 15.96
C THR A 310 -0.25 -25.24 15.65
N ARG A 311 -0.02 -24.86 14.40
CA ARG A 311 1.25 -24.26 13.91
C ARG A 311 1.15 -22.76 13.63
N LYS A 312 -0.03 -22.16 13.77
CA LYS A 312 -0.27 -20.72 13.55
C LYS A 312 0.61 -19.81 14.39
N LYS A 313 0.91 -20.21 15.62
CA LYS A 313 1.77 -19.45 16.56
C LYS A 313 3.19 -19.21 16.04
N TYR A 314 3.65 -19.97 15.05
CA TYR A 314 5.02 -19.86 14.54
C TYR A 314 5.17 -18.96 13.31
N ILE A 315 4.08 -18.50 12.67
CA ILE A 315 4.17 -17.65 11.45
C ILE A 315 4.89 -16.33 11.74
N ILE A 316 4.39 -15.56 12.70
CA ILE A 316 4.92 -14.22 13.01
C ILE A 316 6.40 -14.31 13.46
N PRO A 317 6.78 -15.21 14.39
CA PRO A 317 8.19 -15.39 14.76
C PRO A 317 9.10 -15.80 13.60
N THR A 318 8.61 -16.61 12.66
CA THR A 318 9.38 -17.02 11.46
C THR A 318 9.61 -15.82 10.54
N LEU A 319 8.58 -15.01 10.29
CA LEU A 319 8.69 -13.80 9.48
C LEU A 319 9.59 -12.74 10.11
N GLN A 320 9.60 -12.63 11.44
CA GLN A 320 10.49 -11.73 12.17
C GLN A 320 11.96 -12.14 11.99
N LYS A 321 12.29 -13.42 12.22
CA LYS A 321 13.65 -13.94 12.00
C LYS A 321 14.18 -13.71 10.58
N LEU A 322 13.33 -13.87 9.57
CA LEU A 322 13.70 -13.58 8.18
C LEU A 322 13.96 -12.08 7.95
N ARG A 323 13.16 -11.21 8.56
CA ARG A 323 13.37 -9.76 8.47
C ARG A 323 14.68 -9.34 9.14
N ASP A 324 15.05 -9.95 10.25
CA ASP A 324 16.28 -9.61 11.00
C ASP A 324 17.56 -9.84 10.17
N ILE A 325 17.49 -10.67 9.13
CA ILE A 325 18.58 -10.95 8.19
C ILE A 325 18.32 -10.37 6.78
N ASN A 326 17.60 -9.25 6.68
CA ASN A 326 17.31 -8.50 5.45
C ASN A 326 16.46 -9.23 4.38
N TYR A 327 15.83 -10.35 4.72
CA TYR A 327 14.84 -10.95 3.83
C TYR A 327 13.49 -10.25 4.05
N THR A 328 13.00 -9.62 2.99
CA THR A 328 11.69 -8.94 2.98
C THR A 328 10.80 -9.56 1.91
N PHE A 329 9.50 -9.28 1.97
CA PHE A 329 8.57 -9.72 0.93
C PHE A 329 8.00 -8.50 0.24
N ASN A 330 8.00 -8.52 -1.09
CA ASN A 330 7.45 -7.44 -1.89
C ASN A 330 5.91 -7.42 -1.81
N ASP A 331 5.28 -6.48 -2.51
CA ASP A 331 3.82 -6.38 -2.58
C ASP A 331 3.13 -7.61 -3.20
N MET A 332 3.88 -8.48 -3.91
CA MET A 332 3.42 -9.77 -4.45
C MET A 332 3.67 -10.92 -3.48
N ASN A 333 4.10 -10.64 -2.25
CA ASN A 333 4.57 -11.64 -1.29
C ASN A 333 5.70 -12.53 -1.83
N GLU A 334 6.45 -12.06 -2.82
CA GLU A 334 7.66 -12.72 -3.32
C GLU A 334 8.84 -12.21 -2.50
N LEU A 335 9.76 -13.12 -2.18
CA LEU A 335 10.93 -12.82 -1.39
C LEU A 335 11.83 -11.82 -2.13
N GLN A 336 12.33 -10.87 -1.36
CA GLN A 336 13.39 -9.96 -1.74
C GLN A 336 14.56 -10.11 -0.80
N LYS A 337 15.73 -10.35 -1.39
CA LYS A 337 17.03 -10.22 -0.72
C LYS A 337 17.73 -9.01 -1.31
N ASP A 338 18.10 -8.05 -0.47
CA ASP A 338 18.77 -6.82 -0.88
C ASP A 338 18.07 -6.08 -2.04
N GLY A 339 16.73 -6.09 -2.04
CA GLY A 339 15.88 -5.44 -3.04
C GLY A 339 15.67 -6.20 -4.36
N LYS A 340 16.32 -7.36 -4.56
CA LYS A 340 16.11 -8.22 -5.75
C LYS A 340 15.10 -9.32 -5.45
N THR A 341 14.13 -9.49 -6.35
CA THR A 341 13.09 -10.52 -6.22
C THR A 341 13.58 -11.88 -6.69
N GLU A 342 13.44 -12.89 -5.83
CA GLU A 342 13.87 -14.26 -6.12
C GLU A 342 12.80 -15.03 -6.91
N TYR A 343 13.21 -15.85 -7.88
CA TYR A 343 12.28 -16.59 -8.74
C TYR A 343 11.47 -17.64 -7.95
N ARG A 344 10.13 -17.62 -8.09
CA ARG A 344 9.18 -18.55 -7.40
C ARG A 344 9.29 -18.57 -5.87
N SER A 345 9.60 -17.42 -5.27
CA SER A 345 9.84 -17.28 -3.84
C SER A 345 8.64 -16.74 -3.04
N ASN A 346 7.43 -17.25 -3.28
CA ASN A 346 6.25 -16.75 -2.57
C ASN A 346 6.25 -17.17 -1.08
N VAL A 347 5.95 -16.24 -0.16
CA VAL A 347 5.86 -16.50 1.29
C VAL A 347 4.91 -17.66 1.63
N ILE A 348 3.87 -17.87 0.81
CA ILE A 348 2.92 -18.96 1.01
C ILE A 348 3.53 -20.29 0.63
N ASP A 349 4.32 -20.34 -0.44
CA ASP A 349 4.99 -21.57 -0.86
C ASP A 349 5.96 -22.01 0.24
N LEU A 350 6.70 -21.06 0.83
CA LEU A 350 7.51 -21.27 2.02
C LEU A 350 6.70 -21.86 3.19
N PHE A 351 5.62 -21.19 3.63
CA PHE A 351 4.85 -21.68 4.78
C PHE A 351 4.04 -22.94 4.47
N SER A 352 3.56 -23.12 3.25
CA SER A 352 2.86 -24.34 2.82
C SER A 352 3.82 -25.52 2.84
N TYR A 353 5.05 -25.35 2.38
CA TYR A 353 6.06 -26.39 2.38
C TYR A 353 6.58 -26.69 3.78
N LEU A 354 6.89 -25.66 4.60
CA LEU A 354 7.40 -25.86 5.95
C LEU A 354 6.38 -26.45 6.91
N MET A 355 5.12 -26.02 6.82
CA MET A 355 4.11 -26.28 7.85
C MET A 355 3.16 -27.43 7.50
N ARG A 356 3.39 -28.14 6.38
CA ARG A 356 2.67 -29.35 6.01
C ARG A 356 3.61 -30.55 6.01
N ASN A 357 3.06 -31.72 6.29
CA ASN A 357 3.77 -32.98 6.17
C ASN A 357 3.56 -33.47 4.74
N GLU A 358 4.61 -33.45 3.93
CA GLU A 358 4.54 -34.05 2.61
C GLU A 358 4.52 -35.58 2.71
N ILE A 359 3.92 -36.23 1.71
CA ILE A 359 4.02 -37.69 1.53
C ILE A 359 5.51 -37.98 1.25
N ALA A 360 6.05 -39.06 1.81
CA ALA A 360 7.39 -39.51 1.43
C ALA A 360 7.47 -39.55 -0.11
N ASP A 361 8.56 -39.02 -0.67
CA ASP A 361 8.87 -39.00 -2.12
C ASP A 361 8.38 -37.80 -2.96
N SER A 362 7.73 -36.77 -2.40
CA SER A 362 7.48 -35.54 -3.18
C SER A 362 8.75 -34.70 -3.34
N GLN A 363 9.12 -34.44 -4.59
CA GLN A 363 10.19 -33.52 -4.96
C GLN A 363 9.85 -32.09 -4.49
N PRO A 364 10.83 -31.31 -3.98
CA PRO A 364 10.59 -29.93 -3.55
C PRO A 364 10.12 -29.06 -4.72
N LEU A 365 9.38 -27.98 -4.42
CA LEU A 365 9.03 -27.01 -5.46
C LEU A 365 10.31 -26.44 -6.12
N PRO A 366 10.32 -26.23 -7.45
CA PRO A 366 11.43 -25.57 -8.12
C PRO A 366 11.70 -24.20 -7.48
N GLY A 367 12.92 -23.99 -6.97
CA GLY A 367 13.33 -22.79 -6.22
C GLY A 367 13.39 -22.97 -4.69
N PHE A 368 13.02 -24.13 -4.14
CA PHE A 368 13.07 -24.37 -2.69
C PHE A 368 14.48 -24.33 -2.09
N HIS A 369 15.53 -24.50 -2.89
CA HIS A 369 16.90 -24.35 -2.43
C HIS A 369 17.18 -22.96 -1.85
N THR A 370 16.59 -21.90 -2.41
CA THR A 370 16.73 -20.55 -1.88
C THR A 370 16.06 -20.42 -0.51
N PHE A 371 14.84 -20.97 -0.37
CA PHE A 371 14.15 -21.04 0.92
C PHE A 371 14.92 -21.85 1.97
N LEU A 372 15.57 -22.95 1.58
CA LEU A 372 16.38 -23.74 2.51
C LEU A 372 17.58 -22.94 3.03
N GLN A 373 18.24 -22.19 2.14
CA GLN A 373 19.36 -21.31 2.53
C GLN A 373 18.88 -20.24 3.51
N GLU A 374 17.73 -19.61 3.26
CA GLU A 374 17.12 -18.62 4.17
C GLU A 374 16.83 -19.19 5.55
N ILE A 375 16.28 -20.40 5.61
CA ILE A 375 15.92 -21.06 6.88
C ILE A 375 17.17 -21.32 7.72
N LEU A 376 18.27 -21.70 7.06
CA LEU A 376 19.57 -21.90 7.69
C LEU A 376 20.18 -20.57 8.14
N ASP A 377 20.17 -19.54 7.28
CA ASP A 377 20.69 -18.21 7.59
C ASP A 377 19.92 -17.55 8.76
N ALA A 378 18.59 -17.69 8.80
CA ALA A 378 17.72 -17.12 9.84
C ALA A 378 17.70 -17.94 11.13
N ASN A 379 18.40 -19.08 11.15
CA ASN A 379 18.47 -20.01 12.26
C ASN A 379 17.07 -20.35 12.81
N ILE A 380 16.16 -20.77 11.94
CA ILE A 380 14.76 -21.05 12.32
C ILE A 380 14.70 -22.33 13.15
N PRO A 381 14.06 -22.35 14.34
CA PRO A 381 14.02 -23.54 15.18
C PRO A 381 13.38 -24.74 14.48
N ILE A 382 14.07 -25.89 14.51
CA ILE A 382 13.62 -27.15 13.89
C ILE A 382 12.22 -27.56 14.38
N GLY A 383 11.90 -27.27 15.65
CA GLY A 383 10.59 -27.56 16.24
C GLY A 383 9.42 -26.77 15.63
N TRP A 384 9.69 -25.68 14.91
CA TRP A 384 8.68 -24.88 14.21
C TRP A 384 8.30 -25.48 12.86
N ILE A 385 9.22 -26.23 12.25
CA ILE A 385 9.05 -26.87 10.95
C ILE A 385 8.24 -28.16 11.14
N VAL A 386 7.39 -28.51 10.17
CA VAL A 386 6.60 -29.76 10.17
C VAL A 386 7.18 -30.75 9.17
N ASN A 387 7.53 -30.28 7.98
CA ASN A 387 8.04 -31.10 6.89
C ASN A 387 9.27 -31.92 7.29
N LYS A 388 9.17 -33.25 7.15
CA LYS A 388 10.22 -34.20 7.53
C LYS A 388 11.49 -34.05 6.68
N ASN A 389 11.34 -33.87 5.37
CA ASN A 389 12.47 -33.73 4.44
C ASN A 389 13.28 -32.47 4.79
N VAL A 390 12.60 -31.36 5.09
CA VAL A 390 13.27 -30.12 5.50
C VAL A 390 14.00 -30.29 6.83
N LYS A 391 13.39 -30.97 7.81
CA LYS A 391 14.05 -31.25 9.09
C LYS A 391 15.30 -32.10 8.90
N GLU A 392 15.19 -33.15 8.09
CA GLU A 392 16.32 -34.03 7.79
C GLU A 392 17.45 -33.26 7.10
N LEU A 393 17.12 -32.38 6.13
CA LEU A 393 18.12 -31.52 5.46
C LEU A 393 18.78 -30.52 6.42
N ILE A 394 18.01 -29.92 7.34
CA ILE A 394 18.58 -29.02 8.35
C ILE A 394 19.47 -29.80 9.32
N LEU A 395 19.03 -30.97 9.79
CA LEU A 395 19.84 -31.82 10.67
C LEU A 395 21.12 -32.30 9.98
N LEU A 396 21.04 -32.67 8.69
CA LEU A 396 22.20 -33.08 7.89
C LEU A 396 23.17 -31.92 7.67
N SER A 397 22.67 -30.72 7.33
CA SER A 397 23.53 -29.53 7.17
C SER A 397 24.15 -29.04 8.48
N GLN A 398 23.52 -29.31 9.62
CA GLN A 398 24.08 -29.07 10.96
C GLN A 398 25.05 -30.17 11.43
N ALA A 399 24.91 -31.38 10.90
CA ALA A 399 25.77 -32.53 11.20
C ALA A 399 27.01 -32.63 10.29
N ASP A 400 27.09 -31.85 9.22
CA ASP A 400 28.26 -31.81 8.34
C ASP A 400 29.46 -31.17 9.08
N PRO A 401 30.54 -31.93 9.38
CA PRO A 401 31.67 -31.43 10.16
C PRO A 401 32.42 -30.27 9.47
N LYS A 402 32.20 -30.05 8.17
CA LYS A 402 32.94 -29.07 7.36
C LYS A 402 32.61 -27.60 7.62
N ARG A 403 31.70 -27.29 8.57
CA ARG A 403 31.46 -25.92 9.05
C ARG A 403 32.08 -25.60 10.41
N ARG A 404 32.72 -26.55 11.10
CA ARG A 404 33.34 -26.28 12.42
C ARG A 404 34.84 -26.03 12.41
N ASP A 405 35.62 -26.56 11.47
CA ASP A 405 37.07 -26.35 11.50
C ASP A 405 37.63 -26.07 10.10
N GLN A 406 37.91 -24.80 9.83
CA GLN A 406 38.94 -24.42 8.85
C GLN A 406 40.20 -24.04 9.61
N SER A 407 40.94 -25.06 10.06
CA SER A 407 42.37 -24.97 10.34
C SER A 407 43.05 -26.34 10.12
N SER A 408 43.51 -26.53 8.88
CA SER A 408 44.67 -27.35 8.48
C SER A 408 44.61 -28.90 8.54
N PRO A 409 45.47 -29.61 7.76
CA PRO A 409 45.10 -30.86 7.07
C PRO A 409 45.94 -32.09 7.47
N SER A 410 45.39 -33.32 7.31
CA SER A 410 46.16 -34.52 6.89
C SER A 410 45.32 -35.80 6.69
N THR A 411 45.36 -36.30 5.46
CA THR A 411 45.47 -37.69 4.92
C THR A 411 45.01 -38.97 5.66
N LEU A 412 44.39 -39.85 4.83
CA LEU A 412 44.59 -41.31 4.60
C LEU A 412 43.41 -42.28 4.86
N ASN A 413 42.92 -42.81 3.73
CA ASN A 413 42.21 -44.05 3.35
C ASN A 413 41.69 -45.06 4.41
N GLU A 414 40.44 -45.52 4.20
CA GLU A 414 40.08 -46.94 4.03
C GLU A 414 38.64 -47.13 3.49
N SER A 415 38.33 -48.29 2.92
CA SER A 415 37.33 -48.50 1.85
C SER A 415 36.08 -49.35 2.19
N LYS A 416 34.94 -49.01 1.54
CA LYS A 416 33.66 -49.75 1.23
C LYS A 416 32.49 -49.70 2.26
N PRO A 417 31.19 -49.79 1.86
CA PRO A 417 30.55 -49.79 0.53
C PRO A 417 29.68 -48.52 0.25
N LYS A 418 29.29 -48.32 -1.02
CA LYS A 418 28.62 -47.10 -1.57
C LYS A 418 27.34 -46.69 -0.82
N LYS A 419 27.42 -45.61 -0.02
CA LYS A 419 26.31 -44.67 0.22
C LYS A 419 26.57 -43.45 -0.64
N LEU A 420 25.58 -43.03 -1.44
CA LEU A 420 25.70 -41.79 -2.23
C LEU A 420 26.12 -40.63 -1.32
N THR A 421 27.15 -39.92 -1.72
CA THR A 421 27.71 -38.76 -1.04
C THR A 421 26.77 -37.55 -1.16
N ILE A 422 26.88 -36.60 -0.21
CA ILE A 422 26.08 -35.38 -0.13
C ILE A 422 26.13 -34.57 -1.45
N ALA A 423 27.29 -34.58 -2.12
CA ALA A 423 27.47 -33.95 -3.44
C ALA A 423 26.64 -34.63 -4.54
N GLU A 424 26.51 -35.96 -4.53
CA GLU A 424 25.73 -36.71 -5.51
C GLU A 424 24.22 -36.50 -5.31
N ARG A 425 23.74 -36.35 -4.06
CA ARG A 425 22.34 -35.96 -3.79
C ARG A 425 22.08 -34.51 -4.17
N LEU A 426 23.02 -33.58 -3.98
CA LEU A 426 22.87 -32.18 -4.40
C LEU A 426 22.94 -31.99 -5.92
N GLN A 427 23.71 -32.83 -6.63
CA GLN A 427 23.76 -32.84 -8.10
C GLN A 427 22.49 -33.39 -8.76
N THR A 428 21.82 -34.39 -8.16
CA THR A 428 20.51 -34.84 -8.66
C THR A 428 19.41 -33.76 -8.59
N PHE A 429 19.63 -32.69 -7.83
CA PHE A 429 18.72 -31.53 -7.77
C PHE A 429 19.18 -30.32 -8.60
N SER A 430 20.37 -30.37 -9.23
CA SER A 430 20.99 -29.21 -9.90
C SER A 430 21.05 -29.28 -11.44
N ASN A 431 20.58 -30.35 -12.08
CA ASN A 431 20.54 -30.42 -13.56
C ASN A 431 19.15 -30.11 -14.13
N PRO A 432 18.97 -28.99 -14.87
CA PRO A 432 17.97 -28.91 -15.93
C PRO A 432 18.52 -29.68 -17.16
N GLU A 433 17.64 -30.37 -17.88
CA GLU A 433 17.91 -31.11 -19.14
C GLU A 433 18.55 -32.51 -19.01
N THR A 434 17.67 -33.53 -19.01
CA THR A 434 17.68 -34.63 -19.99
C THR A 434 16.40 -35.43 -19.79
N SER A 435 15.37 -35.14 -20.59
CA SER A 435 14.36 -36.11 -20.98
C SER A 435 14.42 -36.21 -22.50
N PRO A 436 14.44 -37.42 -23.09
CA PRO A 436 14.55 -37.58 -24.52
C PRO A 436 13.29 -37.02 -25.19
N GLU A 437 13.47 -36.26 -26.27
CA GLU A 437 12.42 -36.04 -27.26
C GLU A 437 11.95 -37.40 -27.80
N PRO A 438 10.62 -37.64 -27.88
CA PRO A 438 10.09 -38.51 -28.89
C PRO A 438 9.36 -37.68 -29.95
N GLU A 439 9.77 -37.88 -31.19
CA GLU A 439 8.94 -37.75 -32.39
C GLU A 439 8.50 -36.34 -32.82
N LYS A 440 9.45 -35.55 -33.35
CA LYS A 440 9.13 -34.52 -34.35
C LYS A 440 9.93 -34.61 -35.66
N GLU A 441 10.62 -35.72 -35.90
CA GLU A 441 11.40 -35.94 -37.13
C GLU A 441 10.86 -37.07 -38.02
N ALA A 442 9.63 -37.52 -37.78
CA ALA A 442 8.94 -38.51 -38.59
C ALA A 442 7.55 -38.03 -39.03
N ARG A 443 7.48 -36.86 -39.66
CA ARG A 443 6.34 -36.44 -40.51
C ARG A 443 6.73 -35.29 -41.46
N LYS A 444 7.90 -35.41 -42.10
CA LYS A 444 8.22 -34.73 -43.36
C LYS A 444 8.25 -35.79 -44.46
N LYS A 445 7.07 -36.18 -44.94
CA LYS A 445 6.78 -36.81 -46.25
C LYS A 445 5.37 -37.38 -46.21
N THR A 446 4.39 -36.59 -46.65
CA THR A 446 3.34 -36.92 -47.65
C THR A 446 2.21 -35.88 -47.59
N LEU A 447 1.83 -35.38 -48.77
CA LEU A 447 0.73 -34.46 -49.16
C LEU A 447 0.97 -32.92 -49.14
N SER A 448 1.56 -32.44 -50.25
CA SER A 448 1.03 -31.45 -51.24
C SER A 448 0.06 -30.31 -50.82
N ASP A 449 0.54 -29.06 -50.94
CA ASP A 449 -0.02 -27.84 -51.59
C ASP A 449 -1.41 -27.21 -51.17
N PRO A 450 -1.70 -25.91 -51.43
CA PRO A 450 -1.51 -24.76 -50.50
C PRO A 450 -2.80 -23.92 -50.25
N GLU A 451 -2.75 -22.92 -49.35
CA GLU A 451 -3.40 -21.57 -49.45
C GLU A 451 -3.85 -20.94 -48.11
N SER A 452 -3.42 -19.68 -47.91
CA SER A 452 -3.99 -18.61 -47.06
C SER A 452 -3.89 -18.68 -45.51
N SER A 453 -2.87 -18.03 -44.95
CA SER A 453 -3.06 -17.08 -43.82
C SER A 453 -1.75 -16.41 -43.38
N PRO A 454 -1.78 -15.11 -43.03
CA PRO A 454 -0.58 -14.32 -42.77
C PRO A 454 0.08 -14.70 -41.44
N THR A 455 1.38 -14.89 -41.49
CA THR A 455 2.28 -15.08 -40.35
C THR A 455 2.26 -13.85 -39.44
N ILE A 456 1.55 -13.90 -38.32
CA ILE A 456 1.65 -12.88 -37.27
C ILE A 456 2.92 -13.18 -36.46
N GLN A 457 3.94 -12.35 -36.63
CA GLN A 457 5.12 -12.36 -35.77
C GLN A 457 4.72 -12.05 -34.31
N LEU A 458 5.11 -12.94 -33.40
CA LEU A 458 4.94 -12.81 -31.95
C LEU A 458 5.83 -11.69 -31.41
N LYS A 459 5.28 -10.50 -31.24
CA LYS A 459 5.93 -9.41 -30.51
C LYS A 459 5.64 -9.57 -29.01
N GLN A 460 6.67 -9.68 -28.17
CA GLN A 460 6.56 -9.56 -26.71
C GLN A 460 6.50 -8.07 -26.34
N TRP A 461 5.53 -7.69 -25.50
CA TRP A 461 5.26 -6.29 -25.14
C TRP A 461 5.85 -6.02 -23.76
N THR A 462 6.84 -5.13 -23.70
CA THR A 462 7.63 -4.87 -22.48
C THR A 462 7.34 -3.51 -21.84
N ASN A 463 6.52 -2.65 -22.47
CA ASN A 463 6.32 -1.26 -22.05
C ASN A 463 4.83 -0.87 -21.85
N TRP A 464 4.57 -0.08 -20.81
CA TRP A 464 3.28 0.54 -20.44
C TRP A 464 2.70 1.49 -21.50
N GLU A 465 3.53 2.20 -22.28
CA GLU A 465 3.05 3.12 -23.33
C GLU A 465 2.43 2.39 -24.52
N GLU A 466 2.89 1.17 -24.84
CA GLU A 466 2.30 0.35 -25.89
C GLU A 466 0.91 -0.20 -25.48
N ALA A 467 0.70 -0.47 -24.19
CA ALA A 467 -0.60 -0.89 -23.64
C ALA A 467 -1.63 0.27 -23.61
N LYS A 468 -1.19 1.52 -23.45
CA LYS A 468 -2.05 2.71 -23.53
C LYS A 468 -2.63 2.93 -24.93
N MET A 469 -1.88 2.65 -26.00
CA MET A 469 -2.37 2.77 -27.38
C MET A 469 -3.56 1.83 -27.63
N LEU A 470 -3.51 0.59 -27.12
CA LEU A 470 -4.63 -0.37 -27.20
C LEU A 470 -5.85 0.03 -26.36
N LEU A 471 -5.65 0.72 -25.24
CA LEU A 471 -6.75 1.25 -24.41
C LEU A 471 -7.52 2.39 -25.11
N LYS A 472 -6.86 3.15 -26.00
CA LYS A 472 -7.49 4.22 -26.80
C LYS A 472 -8.31 3.70 -27.99
N THR A 473 -8.01 2.50 -28.49
CA THR A 473 -8.71 1.88 -29.63
C THR A 473 -9.97 1.09 -29.24
N LEU A 474 -10.28 0.99 -27.94
CA LEU A 474 -11.49 0.33 -27.46
C LEU A 474 -12.68 1.31 -27.56
N PRO A 475 -13.79 0.94 -28.24
CA PRO A 475 -14.96 1.80 -28.32
C PRO A 475 -15.65 1.87 -26.96
N ILE A 476 -15.40 2.95 -26.21
CA ILE A 476 -16.14 3.28 -24.98
C ILE A 476 -17.15 4.36 -25.34
N SER A 477 -18.27 3.99 -25.99
CA SER A 477 -19.41 4.90 -26.10
C SER A 477 -20.29 4.75 -24.85
N TRP A 478 -20.41 5.83 -24.09
CA TRP A 478 -21.16 5.93 -22.84
C TRP A 478 -22.70 5.84 -23.01
N GLU A 479 -23.23 5.87 -24.23
CA GLU A 479 -24.66 6.06 -24.50
C GLU A 479 -25.55 4.81 -24.34
N LYS A 480 -25.00 3.59 -24.24
CA LYS A 480 -25.81 2.35 -24.21
C LYS A 480 -26.35 1.91 -22.84
N TRP A 481 -26.23 2.73 -21.80
CA TRP A 481 -26.65 2.37 -20.43
C TRP A 481 -27.90 3.10 -19.93
N LYS A 482 -28.73 3.65 -20.83
CA LYS A 482 -29.90 4.46 -20.44
C LYS A 482 -31.28 3.90 -20.79
N ASN A 483 -31.41 2.63 -21.19
CA ASN A 483 -32.73 2.00 -21.38
C ASN A 483 -32.89 0.77 -20.49
#